data_AF-A0A5M3Q642-F1
#
_entry.id   AF-A0A5M3Q642-F1
#
_cell.length_a   1.000
_cell.length_b   1.000
_cell.length_c   1.000
_cell.angle_alpha   90.00
_cell.angle_beta   90.00
_cell.angle_gamma   90.00
#
_symmetry.space_group_name_H-M   'P 1'
#
loop_
_entity.id
_entity.type
_entity.pdbx_description
1 polymer ?
#
loop_
_entity_poly.entity_id
_entity_poly.type
_entity_poly.pdbx_seq_one_letter_code
_entity_poly.pdbx_strand_id
1 'polypeptide(L)'
;MIIRYVLFMIAGFLLTGCLDSQSQQPSEEFISQALEENAPSALEVLRWKPGEEVSEQSFLKTVQWRAGKGSLKSQDLYVVELYGTLEFTMDYGKYVFTKEGEEGENAYWARRSFGKFSKGDVIQKTGTLEFRRHKDGWKAVEPKPIVIPKEIFSIRG
;
A
#
# COMPACT_ATOMS: atom_id res chain seq x y z
N MET A 1 -23.11 -58.90 -42.65
CA MET A 1 -24.48 -58.38 -42.86
C MET A 1 -24.82 -57.40 -41.73
N ILE A 2 -25.11 -56.15 -42.10
CA ILE A 2 -26.14 -55.23 -41.54
C ILE A 2 -26.11 -55.01 -40.01
N ILE A 3 -25.55 -53.93 -39.44
CA ILE A 3 -25.89 -52.49 -39.42
C ILE A 3 -27.25 -52.12 -38.77
N ARG A 4 -27.16 -51.31 -37.68
CA ARG A 4 -28.13 -50.35 -37.08
C ARG A 4 -29.33 -50.95 -36.34
N TYR A 5 -29.81 -50.40 -35.20
CA TYR A 5 -29.98 -49.00 -34.74
C TYR A 5 -29.75 -48.92 -33.22
N VAL A 6 -28.89 -48.05 -32.66
CA VAL A 6 -29.11 -46.63 -32.29
C VAL A 6 -30.42 -46.39 -31.53
N LEU A 7 -30.34 -46.06 -30.23
CA LEU A 7 -30.85 -44.80 -29.66
C LEU A 7 -30.55 -44.63 -28.14
N PHE A 8 -29.83 -43.54 -27.84
CA PHE A 8 -30.01 -42.60 -26.72
C PHE A 8 -29.89 -43.07 -25.24
N MET A 9 -28.78 -42.68 -24.60
CA MET A 9 -28.77 -41.85 -23.38
C MET A 9 -27.63 -40.83 -23.54
N ILE A 10 -27.91 -39.64 -24.06
CA ILE A 10 -28.03 -38.36 -23.33
C ILE A 10 -26.84 -38.07 -22.40
N ALA A 11 -26.04 -37.11 -22.85
CA ALA A 11 -25.19 -36.18 -22.10
C ALA A 11 -25.17 -36.32 -20.57
N GLY A 12 -24.02 -36.72 -20.03
CA GLY A 12 -23.77 -36.76 -18.60
C GLY A 12 -22.27 -36.77 -18.27
N PHE A 13 -21.55 -35.72 -18.69
CA PHE A 13 -20.51 -35.00 -17.93
C PHE A 13 -19.81 -33.99 -18.86
N LEU A 14 -20.58 -32.98 -19.26
CA LEU A 14 -20.04 -31.62 -19.36
C LEU A 14 -19.62 -31.22 -17.93
N LEU A 15 -18.45 -30.59 -17.82
CA LEU A 15 -18.01 -29.76 -16.69
C LEU A 15 -17.55 -30.49 -15.42
N THR A 16 -16.30 -30.95 -15.42
CA THR A 16 -15.45 -30.78 -14.23
C THR A 16 -14.20 -30.00 -14.60
N GLY A 17 -14.42 -28.69 -14.75
CA GLY A 17 -13.45 -27.64 -14.50
C GLY A 17 -12.13 -27.70 -15.28
N CYS A 18 -12.08 -26.97 -16.40
CA CYS A 18 -10.96 -26.06 -16.61
C CYS A 18 -10.95 -25.01 -15.46
N LEU A 19 -10.53 -25.44 -14.27
CA LEU A 19 -10.04 -24.61 -13.17
C LEU A 19 -8.52 -24.86 -13.22
N ASP A 20 -7.64 -23.95 -13.62
CA ASP A 20 -7.56 -22.54 -13.31
C ASP A 20 -6.80 -21.84 -14.45
N SER A 21 -7.48 -21.06 -15.28
CA SER A 21 -6.84 -19.91 -15.92
C SER A 21 -6.99 -18.69 -15.00
N GLN A 22 -6.70 -18.86 -13.71
CA GLN A 22 -6.61 -17.73 -12.79
C GLN A 22 -5.32 -16.99 -13.13
N SER A 23 -5.46 -15.73 -13.57
CA SER A 23 -4.35 -14.89 -14.00
C SER A 23 -3.27 -14.82 -12.92
N GLN A 24 -2.00 -14.91 -13.33
CA GLN A 24 -0.85 -14.80 -12.43
C GLN A 24 -0.71 -13.40 -11.82
N GLN A 25 -1.45 -12.40 -12.32
CA GLN A 25 -1.48 -11.04 -11.80
C GLN A 25 -2.93 -10.52 -11.74
N PRO A 26 -3.23 -9.55 -10.87
CA PRO A 26 -4.54 -8.91 -10.85
C PRO A 26 -4.82 -8.17 -12.16
N SER A 27 -6.09 -7.93 -12.50
CA SER A 27 -6.44 -7.18 -13.71
C SER A 27 -6.02 -5.71 -13.59
N GLU A 28 -5.77 -5.05 -14.72
CA GLU A 28 -5.34 -3.66 -14.74
C GLU A 28 -6.40 -2.72 -14.17
N GLU A 29 -7.69 -3.01 -14.39
CA GLU A 29 -8.81 -2.24 -13.85
C GLU A 29 -8.86 -2.34 -12.32
N PHE A 30 -8.67 -3.54 -11.78
CA PHE A 30 -8.64 -3.76 -10.34
C PHE A 30 -7.42 -3.10 -9.69
N ILE A 31 -6.26 -3.18 -10.32
CA ILE A 31 -5.04 -2.49 -9.87
C ILE A 31 -5.27 -0.99 -9.85
N SER A 32 -5.85 -0.43 -10.92
CA SER A 32 -6.08 1.02 -11.06
C SER A 32 -7.04 1.53 -9.99
N GLN A 33 -8.16 0.83 -9.76
CA GLN A 33 -9.11 1.19 -8.71
C GLN A 33 -8.47 1.13 -7.32
N ALA A 34 -7.77 0.03 -7.01
CA ALA A 34 -7.11 -0.13 -5.72
C ALA A 34 -6.01 0.91 -5.50
N LEU A 35 -5.29 1.32 -6.56
CA LEU A 35 -4.31 2.39 -6.51
C LEU A 35 -4.98 3.73 -6.16
N GLU A 36 -6.09 4.07 -6.80
CA GLU A 36 -6.82 5.31 -6.50
C GLU A 36 -7.32 5.36 -5.05
N GLU A 37 -7.84 4.24 -4.55
CA GLU A 37 -8.40 4.14 -3.20
C GLU A 37 -7.32 4.09 -2.12
N ASN A 38 -6.20 3.39 -2.36
CA ASN A 38 -5.25 3.03 -1.29
C ASN A 38 -3.88 3.71 -1.42
N ALA A 39 -3.49 4.26 -2.59
CA ALA A 39 -2.17 4.86 -2.76
C ALA A 39 -1.92 6.10 -1.88
N PRO A 40 -2.89 7.02 -1.69
CA PRO A 40 -2.71 8.15 -0.78
C PRO A 40 -2.44 7.68 0.65
N SER A 41 -3.26 6.76 1.15
CA SER A 41 -3.05 6.14 2.47
C SER A 41 -1.68 5.47 2.53
N ALA A 42 -1.31 4.65 1.54
CA ALA A 42 -0.02 3.94 1.52
C ALA A 42 1.20 4.87 1.58
N LEU A 43 1.11 6.07 1.02
CA LEU A 43 2.17 7.07 1.06
C LEU A 43 2.17 7.85 2.38
N GLU A 44 1.02 7.99 3.04
CA GLU A 44 0.84 8.68 4.33
C GLU A 44 1.17 7.80 5.54
N VAL A 45 1.13 6.46 5.42
CA VAL A 45 1.31 5.59 6.59
C VAL A 45 2.75 5.59 7.10
N LEU A 46 2.99 6.34 8.18
CA LEU A 46 4.25 6.38 8.90
C LEU A 46 4.05 5.95 10.36
N ARG A 47 4.79 4.93 10.80
CA ARG A 47 4.90 4.56 12.21
C ARG A 47 6.24 5.00 12.78
N TRP A 48 6.17 5.60 13.96
CA TRP A 48 7.34 6.08 14.70
C TRP A 48 7.86 5.02 15.68
N LYS A 49 6.98 4.12 16.16
CA LYS A 49 7.30 2.96 17.01
C LYS A 49 6.51 1.72 16.57
N PRO A 50 7.09 0.50 16.67
CA PRO A 50 6.34 -0.75 16.46
C PRO A 50 5.19 -0.87 17.47
N GLY A 51 3.98 -1.20 16.99
CA GLY A 51 2.81 -1.42 17.85
C GLY A 51 1.99 -0.17 18.19
N GLU A 52 2.46 1.03 17.84
CA GLU A 52 1.61 2.23 17.88
C GLU A 52 0.88 2.37 16.54
N GLU A 53 -0.45 2.28 16.55
CA GLU A 53 -1.23 2.39 15.32
C GLU A 53 -1.18 3.80 14.76
N VAL A 54 -1.43 4.82 15.59
CA VAL A 54 -1.18 6.25 15.35
C VAL A 54 -1.24 6.95 16.72
N SER A 55 -0.28 7.82 17.05
CA SER A 55 -0.36 8.64 18.27
C SER A 55 -0.24 10.12 17.90
N GLU A 56 -1.31 10.59 17.27
CA GLU A 56 -1.75 11.97 17.02
C GLU A 56 -1.28 12.68 15.74
N GLN A 57 -2.08 12.41 14.69
CA GLN A 57 -2.40 13.22 13.51
C GLN A 57 -1.26 13.58 12.55
N SER A 58 -1.14 12.71 11.54
CA SER A 58 -0.88 12.97 10.12
C SER A 58 -0.80 14.44 9.73
N PHE A 59 0.34 15.07 10.03
CA PHE A 59 0.66 16.39 9.51
C PHE A 59 1.16 16.33 8.06
N LEU A 60 0.98 15.20 7.38
CA LEU A 60 1.32 15.03 5.98
C LEU A 60 0.03 14.68 5.23
N LYS A 61 -0.17 15.33 4.08
CA LYS A 61 -1.20 14.95 3.11
C LYS A 61 -0.52 14.61 1.79
N THR A 62 -1.06 13.64 1.07
CA THR A 62 -0.64 13.34 -0.29
C THR A 62 -1.09 14.46 -1.22
N VAL A 63 -0.15 15.07 -1.94
CA VAL A 63 -0.44 16.11 -2.95
C VAL A 63 -0.36 15.55 -4.36
N GLN A 64 0.59 14.65 -4.59
CA GLN A 64 0.73 13.94 -5.85
C GLN A 64 1.17 12.52 -5.57
N TRP A 65 0.65 11.57 -6.33
CA TRP A 65 1.20 10.23 -6.37
C TRP A 65 1.24 9.71 -7.81
N ARG A 66 2.10 8.73 -8.04
CA ARG A 66 2.29 8.04 -9.32
C ARG A 66 2.54 6.56 -9.07
N ALA A 67 1.88 5.72 -9.86
CA ALA A 67 2.16 4.30 -9.90
C ALA A 67 3.49 4.04 -10.61
N GLY A 68 4.31 3.21 -9.98
CA GLY A 68 5.53 2.66 -10.54
C GLY A 68 5.31 1.34 -11.24
N LYS A 69 6.39 0.57 -11.40
CA LYS A 69 6.33 -0.75 -12.02
C LYS A 69 5.65 -1.75 -11.08
N GLY A 70 4.68 -2.49 -11.61
CA GLY A 70 4.13 -3.68 -10.97
C GLY A 70 5.02 -4.91 -11.22
N SER A 71 5.15 -5.77 -10.21
CA SER A 71 5.90 -7.03 -10.34
C SER A 71 5.30 -8.14 -9.49
N LEU A 72 5.25 -9.35 -10.06
CA LEU A 72 4.90 -10.56 -9.34
C LEU A 72 6.10 -10.98 -8.46
N LYS A 73 5.91 -11.04 -7.14
CA LYS A 73 6.93 -11.46 -6.18
C LYS A 73 6.81 -12.94 -5.82
N SER A 74 5.62 -13.52 -5.87
CA SER A 74 5.37 -14.96 -5.73
C SER A 74 4.05 -15.33 -6.42
N GLN A 75 3.69 -16.62 -6.43
CA GLN A 75 2.40 -17.09 -6.99
C GLN A 75 1.17 -16.37 -6.41
N ASP A 76 1.30 -15.86 -5.17
CA ASP A 76 0.20 -15.26 -4.41
C ASP A 76 0.44 -13.79 -4.06
N LEU A 77 1.52 -13.17 -4.54
CA LEU A 77 1.87 -11.79 -4.18
C LEU A 77 2.31 -10.98 -5.40
N TYR A 78 1.52 -9.98 -5.73
CA TYR A 78 1.84 -8.97 -6.74
C TYR A 78 2.05 -7.62 -6.04
N VAL A 79 3.10 -6.88 -6.40
CA VAL A 79 3.47 -5.64 -5.73
C VAL A 79 3.65 -4.52 -6.75
N VAL A 80 3.00 -3.39 -6.49
CA VAL A 80 3.12 -2.16 -7.28
C VAL A 80 3.89 -1.12 -6.46
N GLU A 81 4.97 -0.60 -7.02
CA GLU A 81 5.69 0.53 -6.44
C GLU A 81 4.88 1.82 -6.52
N LEU A 82 5.01 2.69 -5.53
CA LEU A 82 4.38 4.00 -5.49
C LEU A 82 5.41 5.08 -5.25
N TYR A 83 5.22 6.21 -5.94
CA TYR A 83 6.02 7.41 -5.78
C TYR A 83 5.09 8.58 -5.45
N GLY A 84 5.36 9.30 -4.37
CA GLY A 84 4.49 10.34 -3.86
C GLY A 84 5.24 11.60 -3.45
N THR A 85 4.54 12.72 -3.58
CA THR A 85 4.89 13.99 -2.94
C THR A 85 3.88 14.23 -1.82
N LEU A 86 4.39 14.36 -0.60
CA LEU A 86 3.60 14.67 0.59
C LEU A 86 3.88 16.10 1.02
N GLU A 87 2.87 16.81 1.50
CA GLU A 87 2.97 18.18 2.00
C GLU A 87 2.68 18.24 3.49
N PHE A 88 3.50 18.99 4.23
CA PHE A 88 3.26 19.28 5.65
C PHE A 88 2.04 20.19 5.83
N THR A 89 1.06 19.77 6.63
CA THR A 89 -0.18 20.51 6.89
C THR A 89 -0.08 21.47 8.08
N MET A 90 1.03 21.43 8.82
CA MET A 90 1.31 22.28 9.97
C MET A 90 2.79 22.64 10.11
N ASP A 91 3.09 23.70 10.85
CA ASP A 91 4.45 24.11 11.18
C ASP A 91 5.03 23.26 12.31
N TYR A 92 6.33 22.94 12.24
CA TYR A 92 7.04 22.19 13.29
C TYR A 92 6.87 22.86 14.67
N GLY A 93 6.97 24.19 14.73
CA GLY A 93 6.78 24.93 15.99
C GLY A 93 5.43 24.63 16.63
N LYS A 94 4.34 24.62 15.86
CA LYS A 94 2.99 24.29 16.38
C LYS A 94 2.89 22.83 16.78
N TYR A 95 3.50 21.92 16.02
CA TYR A 95 3.55 20.50 16.33
C TYR A 95 4.23 20.20 17.69
N VAL A 96 5.31 20.92 18.02
CA VAL A 96 5.99 20.77 19.31
C VAL A 96 5.09 21.15 20.49
N PHE A 97 4.26 22.18 20.33
CA PHE A 97 3.43 22.72 21.43
C PHE A 97 2.03 22.07 21.55
N THR A 98 1.63 21.19 20.63
CA THR A 98 0.30 20.56 20.65
C THR A 98 0.14 19.40 21.66
N LYS A 99 1.22 18.91 22.28
CA LYS A 99 1.15 17.93 23.38
C LYS A 99 1.90 18.47 24.60
N GLU A 100 1.13 19.02 25.53
CA GLU A 100 1.48 19.32 26.93
C GLU A 100 2.92 19.77 27.21
N GLY A 101 3.20 21.06 27.01
CA GLY A 101 4.12 21.83 27.86
C GLY A 101 5.63 21.60 27.77
N GLU A 102 6.12 20.49 27.22
CA GLU A 102 7.55 20.21 27.04
C GLU A 102 7.84 19.63 25.65
N GLU A 103 9.09 19.71 25.21
CA GLU A 103 9.59 19.12 23.95
C GLU A 103 9.51 17.58 24.06
N GLY A 104 8.30 17.02 23.94
CA GLY A 104 8.03 15.59 24.14
C GLY A 104 8.71 14.72 23.10
N GLU A 105 8.78 13.40 23.35
CA GLU A 105 9.43 12.42 22.47
C GLU A 105 9.01 12.57 20.99
N ASN A 106 7.76 12.93 20.73
CA ASN A 106 7.22 13.13 19.38
C ASN A 106 7.89 14.28 18.61
N ALA A 107 8.11 15.43 19.25
CA ALA A 107 8.81 16.57 18.64
C ALA A 107 10.26 16.21 18.30
N TYR A 108 10.92 15.50 19.22
CA TYR A 108 12.26 14.97 19.00
C TYR A 108 12.33 14.06 17.76
N TRP A 109 11.39 13.13 17.63
CA TRP A 109 11.35 12.23 16.47
C TRP A 109 11.01 12.94 15.16
N ALA A 110 10.03 13.84 15.16
CA ALA A 110 9.70 14.62 13.96
C ALA A 110 10.90 15.44 13.47
N ARG A 111 11.64 16.07 14.39
CA ARG A 111 12.89 16.77 14.07
C ARG A 111 13.98 15.83 13.55
N ARG A 112 14.10 14.63 14.10
CA ARG A 112 15.10 13.63 13.65
C ARG A 112 14.78 13.09 12.26
N SER A 113 13.50 12.85 11.96
CA SER A 113 13.07 12.27 10.68
C SER A 113 12.99 13.27 9.55
N PHE A 114 12.58 14.51 9.84
CA PHE A 114 12.27 15.51 8.81
C PHE A 114 12.99 16.85 8.98
N GLY A 115 13.70 17.04 10.09
CA GLY A 115 14.19 18.37 10.46
C GLY A 115 13.08 19.30 10.94
N LYS A 116 13.37 20.61 10.95
CA LYS A 116 12.32 21.62 11.13
C LYS A 116 11.63 21.83 9.78
N PHE A 117 10.31 21.76 9.77
CA PHE A 117 9.46 21.96 8.60
C PHE A 117 8.43 23.06 8.86
N SER A 118 7.93 23.62 7.78
CA SER A 118 6.84 24.60 7.76
C SER A 118 5.62 24.00 7.06
N LYS A 119 4.44 24.53 7.36
CA LYS A 119 3.24 24.18 6.59
C LYS A 119 3.46 24.53 5.11
N GLY A 120 3.18 23.58 4.23
CA GLY A 120 3.39 23.71 2.78
C GLY A 120 4.72 23.15 2.29
N ASP A 121 5.68 22.83 3.18
CA ASP A 121 6.89 22.13 2.78
C ASP A 121 6.54 20.75 2.21
N VAL A 122 7.32 20.27 1.25
CA VAL A 122 7.07 19.00 0.57
C VAL A 122 8.21 18.01 0.74
N ILE A 123 7.87 16.72 0.84
CA ILE A 123 8.82 15.60 0.83
C ILE A 123 8.43 14.59 -0.23
N GLN A 124 9.45 13.93 -0.78
CA GLN A 124 9.24 12.79 -1.67
C GLN A 124 9.25 11.50 -0.86
N LYS A 125 8.33 10.59 -1.18
CA LYS A 125 8.20 9.29 -0.53
C LYS A 125 7.95 8.19 -1.54
N THR A 126 8.51 7.02 -1.25
CA THR A 126 8.21 5.78 -1.95
C THR A 126 7.40 4.87 -1.04
N GLY A 127 6.43 4.17 -1.63
CA GLY A 127 5.63 3.16 -0.97
C GLY A 127 5.41 1.96 -1.88
N THR A 128 4.62 1.00 -1.40
CA THR A 128 4.20 -0.16 -2.20
C THR A 128 2.76 -0.52 -1.86
N LEU A 129 2.00 -0.92 -2.86
CA LEU A 129 0.75 -1.64 -2.66
C LEU A 129 0.95 -3.11 -2.97
N GLU A 130 0.59 -3.95 -2.01
CA GLU A 130 0.59 -5.40 -2.16
C GLU A 130 -0.80 -5.87 -2.56
N PHE A 131 -0.86 -6.83 -3.46
CA PHE A 131 -2.06 -7.56 -3.83
C PHE A 131 -1.80 -9.02 -3.54
N ARG A 132 -2.69 -9.64 -2.76
CA ARG A 132 -2.59 -11.05 -2.40
C ARG A 132 -3.65 -11.88 -3.08
N ARG A 133 -3.26 -13.06 -3.52
CA ARG A 133 -4.18 -14.04 -4.09
C ARG A 133 -4.93 -14.76 -2.98
N HIS A 134 -6.24 -14.86 -3.14
CA HIS A 134 -7.15 -15.59 -2.28
C HIS A 134 -7.99 -16.58 -3.11
N LYS A 135 -8.74 -17.44 -2.43
CA LYS A 135 -9.65 -18.43 -3.07
C LYS A 135 -10.65 -17.78 -4.03
N ASP A 136 -11.06 -16.55 -3.71
CA ASP A 136 -12.08 -15.79 -4.45
C ASP A 136 -11.48 -14.77 -5.43
N GLY A 137 -10.15 -14.81 -5.67
CA GLY A 137 -9.44 -13.86 -6.54
C GLY A 137 -8.42 -12.99 -5.80
N TRP A 138 -7.96 -11.94 -6.46
CA TRP A 138 -6.99 -11.00 -5.88
C TRP A 138 -7.65 -10.04 -4.88
N LYS A 139 -6.95 -9.71 -3.80
CA LYS A 139 -7.34 -8.68 -2.83
C LYS A 139 -6.20 -7.70 -2.63
N ALA A 140 -6.51 -6.41 -2.61
CA ALA A 140 -5.55 -5.40 -2.16
C ALA A 140 -5.27 -5.65 -0.67
N VAL A 141 -3.99 -5.70 -0.32
CA VAL A 141 -3.56 -5.73 1.06
C VAL A 141 -3.55 -4.30 1.56
N GLU A 142 -4.19 -4.08 2.70
CA GLU A 142 -4.17 -2.79 3.35
C GLU A 142 -2.70 -2.33 3.55
N PRO A 143 -2.37 -1.08 3.19
CA PRO A 143 -0.99 -0.61 3.25
C PRO A 143 -0.42 -0.79 4.65
N LYS A 144 0.68 -1.53 4.74
CA LYS A 144 1.37 -1.66 6.01
C LYS A 144 2.11 -0.36 6.31
N PRO A 145 2.03 0.14 7.54
CA PRO A 145 2.79 1.29 7.96
C PRO A 145 4.27 1.16 7.70
N ILE A 146 4.85 2.18 7.06
CA ILE A 146 6.29 2.31 6.93
C ILE A 146 6.83 2.76 8.29
N VAL A 147 7.62 1.92 8.94
CA VAL A 147 8.27 2.26 10.21
C VAL A 147 9.53 3.06 9.90
N ILE A 148 9.66 4.25 10.46
CA ILE A 148 10.93 4.97 10.43
C ILE A 148 11.82 4.31 11.49
N PRO A 149 12.93 3.65 11.11
CA PRO A 149 13.81 3.00 12.08
C PRO A 149 14.42 4.02 13.03
N LYS A 150 14.59 3.65 14.31
CA LYS A 150 15.17 4.51 15.36
C LYS A 150 16.58 5.05 15.02
N GLU A 151 17.27 4.42 14.08
CA GLU A 151 18.61 4.78 13.65
C GLU A 151 18.58 5.47 12.28
N ILE A 152 18.49 6.79 12.29
CA ILE A 152 18.83 7.61 11.12
C ILE A 152 20.30 8.00 11.26
N PHE A 153 21.13 7.45 10.37
CA PHE A 153 22.52 7.82 10.23
C PHE A 153 22.61 9.32 9.93
N SER A 154 23.36 10.02 10.79
CA SER A 154 23.78 11.40 10.57
C SER A 154 24.70 11.44 9.35
N ILE A 155 24.18 11.76 8.17
CA ILE A 155 25.04 12.19 7.06
C ILE A 155 25.48 13.62 7.41
N ARG A 156 26.62 13.75 8.08
CA ARG A 156 27.30 15.04 8.24
C ARG A 156 27.90 15.39 6.88
N GLY A 157 27.41 16.50 6.30
CA GLY A 157 28.19 17.33 5.38
C GLY A 157 28.95 18.37 6.17
#